data_AF-A0A1G7YZY2-F1
#
_entry.id   AF-A0A1G7YZY2-F1
#
_cell.length_a   1.000
_cell.length_b   1.000
_cell.length_c   1.000
_cell.angle_alpha   90.00
_cell.angle_beta   90.00
_cell.angle_gamma   90.00
#
_symmetry.space_group_name_H-M   'P 1'
#
loop_
_entity.id
_entity.type
_entity.pdbx_description
1 polymer ?
#
loop_
_entity_poly.entity_id
_entity_poly.type
_entity_poly.pdbx_seq_one_letter_code
_entity_poly.pdbx_strand_id
1 'polypeptide(L)'
;MYRRDLITAEIQKLAQVLARIMGLKLEGKLAEANQLFEETMEGGFQLPKEILENEDLSVFENWLTKSNLPPEKLDSLSEFLYYELGVSQERNQIIAPKLNLVYQYLSDEHKIVHLVNLHRQKTIQQYIS
;
A
#
# COMPACT_ATOMS: atom_id res chain seq x y z
N MET A 1 11.91 -13.82 -20.09
CA MET A 1 11.95 -12.45 -20.64
C MET A 1 10.57 -11.82 -20.49
N TYR A 2 9.57 -12.20 -21.30
CA TYR A 2 8.19 -11.66 -21.27
C TYR A 2 7.56 -11.40 -19.88
N ARG A 3 7.54 -12.37 -18.95
CA ARG A 3 6.86 -12.18 -17.66
C ARG A 3 7.54 -11.14 -16.75
N ARG A 4 8.87 -11.06 -16.77
CA ARG A 4 9.61 -10.08 -15.97
C ARG A 4 9.46 -8.68 -16.53
N ASP A 5 9.48 -8.55 -17.86
CA ASP A 5 9.32 -7.25 -18.52
C ASP A 5 7.92 -6.66 -18.28
N LEU A 6 6.88 -7.52 -18.26
CA LEU A 6 5.51 -7.12 -17.93
C LEU A 6 5.37 -6.65 -16.49
N ILE A 7 5.94 -7.37 -15.51
CA ILE A 7 5.91 -6.94 -14.10
C ILE A 7 6.65 -5.61 -13.95
N THR A 8 7.84 -5.47 -14.53
CA THR A 8 8.60 -4.21 -14.47
C THR A 8 7.80 -3.04 -15.04
N ALA A 9 7.13 -3.22 -16.17
CA ALA A 9 6.29 -2.17 -16.77
C ALA A 9 5.09 -1.81 -15.87
N GLU A 10 4.47 -2.80 -15.22
CA GLU A 10 3.39 -2.57 -14.24
C GLU A 10 3.88 -1.78 -13.02
N ILE A 11 5.03 -2.15 -12.46
CA ILE A 11 5.65 -1.44 -11.32
C ILE A 11 6.01 0.01 -11.70
N GLN A 12 6.56 0.23 -12.88
CA GLN A 12 6.84 1.58 -13.38
C GLN A 12 5.57 2.41 -13.52
N LYS A 13 4.48 1.81 -14.02
CA LYS A 13 3.18 2.48 -14.12
C LYS A 13 2.64 2.84 -12.73
N LEU A 14 2.71 1.93 -11.75
CA LEU A 14 2.31 2.19 -10.37
C LEU A 14 3.12 3.34 -9.74
N ALA A 15 4.43 3.37 -9.96
CA ALA A 15 5.28 4.45 -9.46
C ALA A 15 4.91 5.82 -10.08
N GLN A 16 4.60 5.87 -11.38
CA GLN A 16 4.13 7.09 -12.04
C GLN A 16 2.79 7.57 -11.50
N VAL A 17 1.87 6.63 -11.25
CA VAL A 17 0.56 6.94 -10.64
C VAL A 17 0.74 7.49 -9.23
N LEU A 18 1.59 6.88 -8.40
CA LEU A 18 1.89 7.39 -7.06
C LEU A 18 2.47 8.80 -7.09
N ALA A 19 3.44 9.06 -7.97
CA ALA A 19 4.02 10.38 -8.14
C ALA A 19 2.95 11.43 -8.54
N ARG A 20 1.99 11.04 -9.40
CA ARG A 20 0.87 11.90 -9.77
C ARG A 20 -0.07 12.19 -8.59
N ILE A 21 -0.41 11.17 -7.78
CA ILE A 21 -1.22 11.35 -6.57
C ILE A 21 -0.52 12.32 -5.61
N MET A 22 0.78 12.15 -5.39
CA MET A 22 1.57 13.06 -4.54
C MET A 22 1.56 14.49 -5.08
N GLY A 23 1.73 14.68 -6.39
CA GLY A 23 1.63 16.00 -7.03
C GLY A 23 0.26 16.66 -6.83
N LEU A 24 -0.83 15.92 -7.02
CA LEU A 24 -2.19 16.41 -6.77
C LEU A 24 -2.41 16.81 -5.31
N LYS A 25 -1.88 16.03 -4.35
CA LYS A 25 -1.94 16.38 -2.91
C LYS A 25 -1.20 17.70 -2.63
N LEU A 26 -0.02 17.92 -3.22
CA LEU A 26 0.73 19.17 -3.08
C LEU A 26 0.02 20.37 -3.70
N GLU A 27 -0.72 20.16 -4.79
CA GLU A 27 -1.54 21.18 -5.45
C GLU A 27 -2.86 21.46 -4.70
N GLY A 28 -3.16 20.74 -3.61
CA GLY A 28 -4.41 20.87 -2.87
C GLY A 28 -5.62 20.20 -3.54
N LYS A 29 -5.41 19.44 -4.62
CA LYS A 29 -6.45 18.71 -5.37
C LYS A 29 -6.77 17.37 -4.72
N LEU A 30 -7.20 17.41 -3.45
CA LEU A 30 -7.36 16.22 -2.61
C LEU A 30 -8.43 15.25 -3.15
N ALA A 31 -9.53 15.76 -3.70
CA ALA A 31 -10.58 14.91 -4.27
C ALA A 31 -10.07 14.09 -5.47
N GLU A 32 -9.33 14.72 -6.38
CA GLU A 32 -8.71 14.04 -7.54
C GLU A 32 -7.65 13.03 -7.09
N ALA A 33 -6.83 13.40 -6.10
CA ALA A 33 -5.83 12.50 -5.52
C ALA A 33 -6.48 11.25 -4.91
N ASN A 34 -7.55 11.43 -4.13
CA ASN A 34 -8.28 10.33 -3.50
C ASN A 34 -8.99 9.45 -4.53
N GLN A 35 -9.62 10.04 -5.54
CA GLN A 35 -10.25 9.27 -6.62
C GLN A 35 -9.20 8.39 -7.32
N LEU A 36 -8.06 8.96 -7.72
CA LEU A 36 -7.00 8.21 -8.38
C LEU A 36 -6.41 7.12 -7.48
N PHE A 37 -6.30 7.39 -6.17
CA PHE A 37 -5.90 6.39 -5.19
C PHE A 37 -6.88 5.21 -5.14
N GLU A 38 -8.18 5.47 -5.00
CA GLU A 38 -9.22 4.44 -4.94
C GLU A 38 -9.25 3.59 -6.21
N GLU A 39 -9.22 4.22 -7.38
CA GLU A 39 -9.12 3.53 -8.68
C GLU A 39 -7.87 2.66 -8.78
N THR A 40 -6.76 3.09 -8.17
CA THR A 40 -5.50 2.33 -8.16
C THR A 40 -5.54 1.17 -7.18
N MET A 41 -6.18 1.31 -6.01
CA MET A 41 -6.39 0.19 -5.08
C MET A 41 -7.20 -0.91 -5.73
N GLU A 42 -8.33 -0.54 -6.36
CA GLU A 42 -9.23 -1.50 -6.97
C GLU A 42 -8.65 -2.10 -8.26
N GLY A 43 -8.27 -1.28 -9.23
CA GLY A 43 -7.81 -1.76 -10.54
C GLY A 43 -6.35 -2.20 -10.54
N GLY A 44 -5.50 -1.53 -9.78
CA GLY A 44 -4.07 -1.80 -9.68
C GLY A 44 -3.79 -3.00 -8.78
N PHE A 45 -4.35 -3.04 -7.57
CA PHE A 45 -4.03 -4.07 -6.58
C PHE A 45 -5.12 -5.12 -6.39
N GLN A 46 -6.30 -4.98 -7.02
CA GLN A 46 -7.48 -5.82 -6.75
C GLN A 46 -7.84 -5.78 -5.25
N LEU A 47 -7.67 -4.60 -4.65
CA LEU A 47 -7.99 -4.29 -3.26
C LEU A 47 -9.24 -3.40 -3.23
N PRO A 48 -10.44 -3.97 -3.00
CA PRO A 48 -11.65 -3.20 -2.87
C PRO A 48 -11.59 -2.25 -1.67
N LYS A 49 -12.26 -1.11 -1.80
CA LYS A 49 -12.34 -0.09 -0.74
C LYS A 49 -12.93 -0.67 0.55
N GLU A 50 -13.90 -1.57 0.44
CA GLU A 50 -14.56 -2.20 1.59
C GLU A 50 -13.62 -3.08 2.40
N ILE A 51 -12.55 -3.61 1.79
CA ILE A 51 -11.50 -4.38 2.46
C ILE A 51 -10.48 -3.43 3.07
N LEU A 52 -10.07 -2.39 2.34
CA LEU A 52 -9.10 -1.40 2.82
C LEU A 52 -9.62 -0.59 4.02
N GLU A 53 -10.88 -0.16 3.96
CA GLU A 53 -11.53 0.63 5.02
C GLU A 53 -12.10 -0.24 6.15
N ASN A 54 -12.04 -1.57 6.05
CA ASN A 54 -12.57 -2.43 7.10
C ASN A 54 -11.80 -2.25 8.41
N GLU A 55 -12.53 -2.06 9.51
CA GLU A 55 -11.94 -1.95 10.85
C GLU A 55 -11.43 -3.31 11.35
N ASP A 56 -12.06 -4.42 10.93
CA ASP A 56 -11.59 -5.76 11.25
C ASP A 56 -10.38 -6.10 10.38
N LEU A 57 -9.20 -6.03 11.01
CA LEU A 57 -7.91 -6.32 10.38
C LEU A 57 -7.86 -7.72 9.75
N SER A 58 -8.60 -8.69 10.30
CA SER A 58 -8.62 -10.06 9.77
C SER A 58 -9.21 -10.13 8.36
N VAL A 59 -10.08 -9.18 7.98
CA VAL A 59 -10.63 -9.09 6.62
C VAL A 59 -9.51 -8.75 5.63
N PHE A 60 -8.63 -7.82 5.99
CA PHE A 60 -7.48 -7.45 5.16
C PHE A 60 -6.44 -8.57 5.11
N GLU A 61 -6.15 -9.23 6.24
CA GLU A 61 -5.22 -10.37 6.30
C GLU A 61 -5.69 -11.53 5.40
N ASN A 62 -6.98 -11.85 5.44
CA ASN A 62 -7.59 -12.85 4.58
C ASN A 62 -7.51 -12.47 3.09
N TRP A 63 -7.64 -11.19 2.76
CA TRP A 63 -7.43 -10.72 1.40
C TRP A 63 -5.96 -10.85 1.00
N LEU A 64 -5.03 -10.41 1.84
CA LEU A 64 -3.59 -10.39 1.56
C LEU A 64 -3.08 -11.79 1.20
N THR A 65 -3.45 -12.79 2.01
CA THR A 65 -3.08 -14.20 1.80
C THR A 65 -3.70 -14.82 0.54
N LYS A 66 -4.86 -14.33 0.09
CA LYS A 66 -5.56 -14.83 -1.11
C LYS A 66 -5.20 -14.07 -2.39
N SER A 67 -4.67 -12.85 -2.26
CA SER A 67 -4.41 -11.92 -3.37
C SER A 67 -3.38 -12.46 -4.37
N ASN A 68 -2.49 -13.37 -3.93
CA ASN A 68 -1.39 -13.94 -4.71
C ASN A 68 -0.57 -12.86 -5.47
N LEU A 69 -0.47 -11.66 -4.87
CA LEU A 69 0.29 -10.55 -5.43
C LEU A 69 1.78 -10.89 -5.41
N PRO A 70 2.53 -10.62 -6.50
CA PRO A 70 3.96 -10.81 -6.49
C PRO A 70 4.63 -9.80 -5.53
N PRO A 71 5.79 -10.15 -4.95
CA PRO A 71 6.47 -9.31 -3.96
C PRO A 71 6.73 -7.88 -4.43
N GLU A 72 7.07 -7.67 -5.70
CA GLU A 72 7.29 -6.32 -6.25
C GLU A 72 6.03 -5.45 -6.19
N LYS A 73 4.87 -6.07 -6.37
CA LYS A 73 3.57 -5.39 -6.32
C LYS A 73 3.11 -5.17 -4.88
N LEU A 74 3.43 -6.08 -3.97
CA LEU A 74 3.24 -5.87 -2.52
C LEU A 74 4.14 -4.74 -1.99
N ASP A 75 5.38 -4.65 -2.47
CA ASP A 75 6.29 -3.55 -2.15
C ASP A 75 5.71 -2.21 -2.65
N SER A 76 5.21 -2.18 -3.89
CA SER A 76 4.49 -1.01 -4.42
C SER A 76 3.25 -0.66 -3.58
N LEU A 77 2.41 -1.63 -3.21
CA LEU A 77 1.25 -1.39 -2.35
C LEU A 77 1.66 -0.76 -1.02
N SER A 78 2.77 -1.21 -0.44
CA SER A 78 3.28 -0.67 0.81
C SER A 78 3.63 0.83 0.72
N GLU A 79 4.14 1.29 -0.42
CA GLU A 79 4.39 2.72 -0.65
C GLU A 79 3.08 3.51 -0.69
N PHE A 80 2.06 3.01 -1.42
CA PHE A 80 0.75 3.68 -1.47
C PHE A 80 0.13 3.81 -0.08
N LEU A 81 0.14 2.74 0.72
CA LEU A 81 -0.39 2.76 2.08
C LEU A 81 0.44 3.67 3.00
N TYR A 82 1.76 3.70 2.84
CA TYR A 82 2.63 4.58 3.64
C TYR A 82 2.29 6.06 3.42
N TYR A 83 1.99 6.48 2.18
CA TYR A 83 1.60 7.86 1.87
C TYR A 83 0.17 8.25 2.27
N GLU A 84 -0.61 7.31 2.79
CA GLU A 84 -1.88 7.58 3.46
C GLU A 84 -1.71 7.86 4.95
N LEU A 85 -0.54 7.55 5.52
CA LEU A 85 -0.21 7.91 6.89
C LEU A 85 0.03 9.43 7.02
N GLY A 86 -0.32 9.97 8.18
CA GLY A 86 -0.19 11.39 8.50
C GLY A 86 -1.31 12.28 7.96
N VAL A 87 -2.28 11.72 7.20
CA VAL A 87 -3.45 12.46 6.70
C VAL A 87 -4.41 12.81 7.84
N SER A 88 -4.77 11.84 8.68
CA SER A 88 -5.57 12.04 9.89
C SER A 88 -5.32 10.92 10.90
N GLN A 89 -5.71 11.12 12.15
CA GLN A 89 -5.56 10.09 13.19
C GLN A 89 -6.40 8.85 12.89
N GLU A 90 -7.64 9.05 12.42
CA GLU A 90 -8.55 7.98 12.02
C GLU A 90 -7.97 7.17 10.85
N ARG A 91 -7.42 7.86 9.84
CA ARG A 91 -6.77 7.22 8.70
C ARG A 91 -5.57 6.40 9.15
N ASN A 92 -4.77 6.92 10.07
CA ASN A 92 -3.62 6.21 10.61
C ASN A 92 -4.03 4.92 11.31
N GLN A 93 -5.09 4.94 12.11
CA GLN A 93 -5.60 3.74 12.81
C GLN A 93 -6.04 2.64 11.85
N ILE A 94 -6.62 3.00 10.70
CA ILE A 94 -7.06 2.04 9.67
C ILE A 94 -5.88 1.48 8.87
N ILE A 95 -4.94 2.33 8.47
CA ILE A 95 -3.89 2.00 7.49
C ILE A 95 -2.64 1.42 8.16
N ALA A 96 -2.24 1.92 9.33
CA ALA A 96 -1.01 1.50 10.00
C ALA A 96 -0.95 -0.02 10.27
N PRO A 97 -2.00 -0.67 10.81
CA PRO A 97 -1.98 -2.11 11.04
C PRO A 97 -1.92 -2.93 9.74
N LYS A 98 -2.61 -2.48 8.69
CA LYS A 98 -2.63 -3.13 7.37
C LYS A 98 -1.28 -3.04 6.68
N LEU A 99 -0.64 -1.87 6.72
CA LEU A 99 0.71 -1.69 6.22
C LEU A 99 1.71 -2.58 6.98
N ASN A 100 1.55 -2.70 8.30
CA ASN A 100 2.38 -3.61 9.08
C ASN A 100 2.20 -5.08 8.63
N LEU A 101 0.98 -5.54 8.36
CA LEU A 101 0.73 -6.87 7.80
C LEU A 101 1.41 -7.08 6.44
N VAL A 102 1.37 -6.08 5.55
CA VAL A 102 2.06 -6.17 4.25
C VAL A 102 3.58 -6.34 4.45
N TYR A 103 4.18 -5.58 5.37
CA TYR A 103 5.60 -5.72 5.68
C TYR A 103 5.94 -7.07 6.32
N GLN A 104 5.10 -7.58 7.22
CA GLN A 104 5.27 -8.91 7.80
C GLN A 104 5.20 -9.99 6.72
N TYR A 105 4.19 -9.93 5.85
CA TYR A 105 4.03 -10.87 4.75
C TYR A 105 5.22 -10.85 3.77
N LEU A 106 5.72 -9.66 3.41
CA LEU A 106 6.94 -9.52 2.59
C LEU A 106 8.19 -10.12 3.26
N SER A 107 8.32 -9.95 4.58
CA SER A 107 9.43 -10.51 5.36
C SER A 107 9.35 -12.03 5.44
N ASP A 108 8.18 -12.56 5.81
CA ASP A 108 8.01 -13.97 6.18
C ASP A 108 7.93 -14.87 4.94
N GLU A 109 7.14 -14.49 3.94
CA GLU A 109 6.91 -15.31 2.73
C GLU A 109 7.97 -15.08 1.65
N HIS A 110 8.46 -13.85 1.51
CA HIS A 110 9.39 -13.50 0.43
C HIS A 110 10.84 -13.32 0.89
N LYS A 111 11.11 -13.38 2.21
CA LYS A 111 12.44 -13.12 2.81
C LYS A 111 13.00 -11.75 2.43
N ILE A 112 12.13 -10.81 2.07
CA ILE A 112 12.51 -9.47 1.69
C ILE A 112 12.53 -8.62 2.97
N VAL A 113 13.72 -8.49 3.55
CA VAL A 113 13.96 -7.56 4.67
C VAL A 113 14.55 -6.28 4.09
N HIS A 114 13.69 -5.36 3.65
CA HIS A 114 14.15 -4.01 3.31
C HIS A 114 14.49 -3.25 4.59
N LEU A 115 15.75 -2.80 4.73
CA LEU A 115 16.19 -1.90 5.81
C LEU A 115 15.28 -0.67 5.98
N VAL A 116 14.69 -0.20 4.86
CA VAL A 116 13.70 0.87 4.83
C VAL A 116 12.41 0.48 5.54
N ASN A 117 11.90 -0.74 5.33
CA ASN A 117 10.68 -1.24 5.97
C ASN A 117 10.86 -1.39 7.49
N LEU A 118 12.06 -1.74 7.94
CA LEU A 118 12.40 -1.82 9.38
C LEU A 118 12.38 -0.45 10.06
N HIS A 119 12.83 0.61 9.37
CA HIS A 119 12.72 1.99 9.87
C HIS A 119 11.27 2.46 9.86
N ARG A 120 10.53 2.19 8.78
CA ARG A 120 9.11 2.56 8.65
C ARG A 120 8.22 1.82 9.65
N GLN A 121 8.49 0.55 9.96
CA GLN A 121 7.81 -0.19 11.03
C GLN A 121 7.96 0.48 12.40
N LYS A 122 9.14 1.03 12.72
CA LYS A 122 9.34 1.80 13.96
C LYS A 122 8.52 3.09 13.99
N THR A 123 8.36 3.76 12.83
CA THR A 123 7.49 4.93 12.71
C THR A 123 6.01 4.54 12.83
N ILE A 124 5.60 3.42 12.25
CA ILE A 124 4.23 2.89 12.32
C ILE A 124 3.82 2.57 13.76
N GLN A 125 4.73 2.02 14.59
CA GLN A 125 4.46 1.75 16.00
C GLN A 125 4.01 3.00 16.78
N GLN A 126 4.41 4.20 16.36
CA GLN A 126 4.00 5.46 17.00
C GLN A 126 2.52 5.78 16.81
N TYR A 127 1.86 5.17 15.82
CA TYR A 127 0.44 5.37 15.52
C TYR A 127 -0.47 4.25 16.06
N ILE A 128 0.11 3.14 16.51
CA ILE A 128 -0.60 1.98 17.06
C ILE A 128 -0.58 1.98 18.61
N SER A 129 0.18 2.91 19.22
CA SER A 129 0.29 3.08 20.67
C SER A 129 -0.86 3.86 21.28
#